data_AF-A0A8S9LGJ5-F1
#
_entry.id   AF-A0A8S9LGJ5-F1
#
_cell.length_a   1.000
_cell.length_b   1.000
_cell.length_c   1.000
_cell.angle_alpha   90.00
_cell.angle_beta   90.00
_cell.angle_gamma   90.00
#
_symmetry.space_group_name_H-M   'P 1'
#
loop_
_entity.id
_entity.type
_entity.pdbx_description
1 polymer ?
#
loop_
_entity_poly.entity_id
_entity_poly.type
_entity_poly.pdbx_seq_one_letter_code
_entity_poly.pdbx_strand_id
1 'polypeptide(L)'
;MEDDRLSDLVQGEIELHNQFDKEEVSAVKYIPYEEYRNLLAKEDPAYVPYDVNGDYGKLFEIIRQRCQVNVEARSLSLQKQLQRYSPVTLEANLAELSEADQKALGLIVKAAKVIDDIFYEQVWYSNPALRDWLKEHANASELDKLKWDYFLINKSPWSSLDENEPFLTTADSAVKLLPEATKLIAGWKGIEYRASFPLTKPPGANFYPPDMAKMEFNLWLSSLTEEQKHAATGFFSIIKRRSEANLDASQSNHLANITKKLTDSNSDLYSAPYSEIYRPFLTKASDLLHKAGDLATSQR
;
A
#
# COMPACT_ATOMS: atom_id res chain seq x y z
N MET A 1 24.64 -23.06 7.82
CA MET A 1 24.49 -22.31 9.09
C MET A 1 23.80 -21.00 8.77
N GLU A 2 22.53 -21.07 8.41
CA GLU A 2 21.68 -19.90 8.14
C GLU A 2 20.25 -20.46 7.97
N ASP A 3 19.76 -21.12 9.01
CA ASP A 3 18.38 -21.65 9.06
C ASP A 3 17.89 -21.66 10.51
N ASP A 4 18.11 -20.57 11.24
CA ASP A 4 17.77 -20.50 12.67
C ASP A 4 17.31 -19.11 13.16
N ARG A 5 17.05 -18.15 12.26
CA ARG A 5 16.56 -16.82 12.70
C ARG A 5 15.04 -16.64 12.60
N LEU A 6 14.33 -17.70 12.21
CA LEU A 6 12.87 -17.81 12.31
C LEU A 6 12.44 -18.82 13.40
N SER A 7 13.36 -19.64 13.92
CA SER A 7 13.15 -20.54 15.07
C SER A 7 13.32 -19.81 16.42
N ASP A 8 14.19 -18.80 16.48
CA ASP A 8 14.49 -18.05 17.71
C ASP A 8 13.40 -17.06 18.15
N LEU A 9 12.29 -16.92 17.42
CA LEU A 9 11.10 -16.19 17.87
C LEU A 9 10.09 -17.07 18.64
N VAL A 10 10.44 -18.35 18.90
CA VAL A 10 9.54 -19.33 19.56
C VAL A 10 10.08 -19.85 20.90
N GLN A 11 11.32 -19.53 21.32
CA GLN A 11 11.84 -20.03 22.59
C GLN A 11 11.82 -18.97 23.70
N GLY A 12 10.70 -18.88 24.42
CA GLY A 12 10.53 -17.98 25.57
C GLY A 12 9.46 -18.48 26.54
N GLU A 13 9.89 -19.35 27.45
CA GLU A 13 9.29 -19.65 28.77
C GLU A 13 7.91 -20.33 28.83
N ILE A 14 7.96 -21.66 28.99
CA ILE A 14 7.00 -22.39 29.81
C ILE A 14 7.31 -22.03 31.28
N GLU A 15 6.41 -21.31 31.95
CA GLU A 15 6.05 -21.61 33.34
C GLU A 15 4.83 -20.78 33.80
N LEU A 16 3.90 -21.48 34.46
CA LEU A 16 2.88 -20.97 35.38
C LEU A 16 1.73 -20.12 34.79
N HIS A 17 0.59 -20.78 34.53
CA HIS A 17 -0.68 -20.47 35.22
C HIS A 17 -1.73 -21.57 34.99
N ASN A 18 -1.63 -22.64 35.79
CA ASN A 18 -2.77 -23.50 36.10
C ASN A 18 -3.65 -22.76 37.13
N GLN A 19 -4.42 -21.76 36.69
CA GLN A 19 -5.58 -21.19 37.40
C GLN A 19 -6.11 -20.02 36.57
N PHE A 20 -7.03 -20.26 35.65
CA PHE A 20 -7.91 -19.21 35.14
C PHE A 20 -9.35 -19.70 35.03
N ASP A 21 -10.11 -19.20 36.00
CA ASP A 21 -11.44 -18.62 35.92
C ASP A 21 -12.55 -19.31 35.12
N LYS A 22 -13.55 -19.73 35.91
CA LYS A 22 -14.89 -20.17 35.53
C LYS A 22 -15.79 -19.03 35.00
N GLU A 23 -15.23 -17.93 34.49
CA GLU A 23 -16.01 -16.74 34.11
C GLU A 23 -15.94 -16.36 32.61
N GLU A 24 -15.14 -17.03 31.78
CA GLU A 24 -15.15 -16.77 30.33
C GLU A 24 -16.09 -17.72 29.56
N VAL A 25 -16.97 -17.14 28.74
CA VAL A 25 -18.00 -17.86 27.95
C VAL A 25 -17.37 -18.63 26.76
N SER A 26 -16.10 -18.39 26.46
CA SER A 26 -15.30 -19.16 25.50
C SER A 26 -13.81 -18.93 25.75
N ALA A 27 -13.09 -19.96 26.18
CA ALA A 27 -11.63 -19.94 26.25
C ALA A 27 -11.04 -20.14 24.84
N VAL A 28 -11.04 -19.08 24.02
CA VAL A 28 -10.46 -19.14 22.67
C VAL A 28 -8.94 -19.18 22.78
N LYS A 29 -8.34 -20.35 22.52
CA LYS A 29 -6.89 -20.49 22.34
C LYS A 29 -6.49 -20.21 20.89
N TYR A 30 -5.60 -19.24 20.69
CA TYR A 30 -4.92 -19.04 19.42
C TYR A 30 -3.70 -19.96 19.35
N ILE A 31 -3.64 -20.80 18.31
CA ILE A 31 -2.53 -21.74 18.08
C ILE A 31 -2.13 -21.71 16.59
N PRO A 32 -0.86 -22.00 16.26
CA PRO A 32 -0.43 -22.17 14.88
C PRO A 32 -1.27 -23.21 14.14
N TYR A 33 -1.61 -22.94 12.88
CA TYR A 33 -2.48 -23.82 12.10
C TYR A 33 -1.95 -25.25 11.98
N GLU A 34 -0.63 -25.44 11.80
CA GLU A 34 -0.02 -26.77 11.75
C GLU A 34 -0.09 -27.50 13.09
N GLU A 35 0.04 -26.77 14.20
CA GLU A 35 -0.14 -27.33 15.54
C GLU A 35 -1.59 -27.77 15.75
N TYR A 36 -2.55 -26.94 15.34
CA TYR A 36 -3.98 -27.29 15.38
C TYR A 36 -4.30 -28.55 14.54
N ARG A 37 -3.75 -28.65 13.32
CA ARG A 37 -3.91 -29.85 12.48
C ARG A 37 -3.36 -31.09 13.17
N ASN A 38 -2.18 -30.99 13.79
CA ASN A 38 -1.57 -32.10 14.51
C ASN A 38 -2.37 -32.51 15.74
N LEU A 39 -2.95 -31.56 16.48
CA LEU A 39 -3.80 -31.85 17.65
C LEU A 39 -5.11 -32.54 17.24
N LEU A 40 -5.76 -32.08 16.16
CA LEU A 40 -6.94 -32.74 15.61
C LEU A 40 -6.64 -34.14 15.07
N ALA A 41 -5.49 -34.33 14.43
CA ALA A 41 -5.04 -35.65 13.96
C ALA A 41 -4.76 -36.63 15.11
N LYS A 42 -4.49 -36.12 16.32
CA LYS A 42 -4.29 -36.90 17.55
C LYS A 42 -5.59 -37.12 18.34
N GLU A 43 -6.73 -36.65 17.83
CA GLU A 43 -8.03 -36.72 18.50
C GLU A 43 -8.00 -36.13 19.93
N ASP A 44 -7.27 -35.01 20.11
CA ASP A 44 -7.17 -34.37 21.42
C ASP A 44 -8.57 -33.95 21.93
N PRO A 45 -9.00 -34.45 23.10
CA PRO A 45 -10.36 -34.23 23.61
C PRO A 45 -10.62 -32.77 24.02
N ALA A 46 -9.59 -31.93 24.10
CA ALA A 46 -9.74 -30.51 24.37
C ALA A 46 -10.23 -29.69 23.15
N TYR A 47 -10.28 -30.30 21.96
CA TYR A 47 -10.66 -29.63 20.70
C TYR A 47 -11.85 -30.32 20.02
N VAL A 48 -12.74 -29.53 19.45
CA VAL A 48 -13.88 -30.05 18.69
C VAL A 48 -13.37 -30.64 17.37
N PRO A 49 -13.73 -31.90 17.01
CA PRO A 49 -13.36 -32.49 15.74
C PRO A 49 -13.78 -31.60 14.57
N TYR A 50 -12.82 -31.26 13.72
CA TYR A 50 -13.04 -30.44 12.54
C TYR A 50 -12.33 -31.06 11.34
N ASP A 51 -13.00 -31.07 10.19
CA ASP A 51 -12.39 -31.52 8.94
C ASP A 51 -11.42 -30.46 8.40
N VAL A 52 -10.15 -30.57 8.80
CA VAL A 52 -9.05 -29.72 8.32
C VAL A 52 -8.73 -29.92 6.85
N ASN A 53 -9.35 -30.88 6.15
CA ASN A 53 -9.27 -31.03 4.70
C ASN A 53 -10.53 -30.51 3.98
N GLY A 54 -11.52 -30.05 4.74
CA GLY A 54 -12.71 -29.35 4.24
C GLY A 54 -12.40 -27.97 3.67
N ASP A 55 -13.42 -27.20 3.32
CA ASP A 55 -13.24 -25.98 2.52
C ASP A 55 -12.41 -24.88 3.20
N TYR A 56 -12.52 -24.68 4.52
CA TYR A 56 -11.64 -23.76 5.24
C TYR A 56 -10.21 -24.31 5.38
N GLY A 57 -10.06 -25.63 5.50
CA GLY A 57 -8.76 -26.29 5.46
C GLY A 57 -7.99 -26.02 4.18
N LYS A 58 -8.68 -26.12 3.03
CA LYS A 58 -8.13 -25.76 1.72
C LYS A 58 -7.69 -24.30 1.66
N LEU A 59 -8.44 -23.37 2.28
CA LEU A 59 -8.04 -21.96 2.34
C LEU A 59 -6.70 -21.78 3.07
N PHE A 60 -6.52 -22.41 4.23
CA PHE A 60 -5.26 -22.34 4.96
C PHE A 60 -4.11 -23.01 4.20
N GLU A 61 -4.36 -24.13 3.54
CA GLU A 61 -3.38 -24.79 2.69
C GLU A 61 -2.98 -23.90 1.49
N ILE A 62 -3.93 -23.21 0.86
CA ILE A 62 -3.65 -22.22 -0.20
C ILE A 62 -2.79 -21.08 0.35
N ILE A 63 -3.09 -20.54 1.55
CA ILE A 63 -2.28 -19.49 2.19
C ILE A 63 -0.88 -20.00 2.51
N ARG A 64 -0.77 -21.22 3.05
CA ARG A 64 0.51 -21.88 3.37
C ARG A 64 1.36 -22.05 2.13
N GLN A 65 0.79 -22.60 1.05
CA GLN A 65 1.49 -22.78 -0.21
C GLN A 65 1.92 -21.44 -0.83
N ARG A 66 1.09 -20.38 -0.71
CA ARG A 66 1.48 -19.01 -1.11
C ARG A 66 2.67 -18.49 -0.32
N CYS A 67 2.74 -18.77 0.98
CA CYS A 67 3.84 -18.39 1.85
C CYS A 67 5.05 -19.34 1.75
N GLN A 68 4.91 -20.50 1.10
CA GLN A 68 6.00 -21.44 0.84
C GLN A 68 6.81 -20.93 -0.37
N VAL A 69 7.56 -19.86 -0.12
CA VAL A 69 8.27 -19.11 -1.15
C VAL A 69 9.56 -19.83 -1.53
N ASN A 70 9.74 -20.18 -2.81
CA ASN A 70 11.06 -20.50 -3.34
C ASN A 70 11.87 -19.20 -3.46
N VAL A 71 12.55 -18.85 -2.37
CA VAL A 71 13.30 -17.60 -2.23
C VAL A 71 14.40 -17.48 -3.29
N GLU A 72 15.10 -18.57 -3.59
CA GLU A 72 16.17 -18.60 -4.59
C GLU A 72 15.64 -18.29 -5.99
N ALA A 73 14.58 -18.99 -6.42
CA ALA A 73 14.00 -18.79 -7.74
C ALA A 73 13.45 -17.37 -7.92
N ARG A 74 12.79 -16.82 -6.88
CA ARG A 74 12.28 -15.43 -6.90
C ARG A 74 13.41 -14.41 -6.95
N SER A 75 14.46 -14.61 -6.15
CA SER A 75 15.62 -13.72 -6.14
C SER A 75 16.30 -13.70 -7.52
N LEU A 76 16.51 -14.88 -8.11
CA LEU A 76 17.08 -15.00 -9.45
C LEU A 76 16.21 -14.32 -10.52
N SER A 77 14.88 -14.44 -10.41
CA SER A 77 13.95 -13.76 -11.32
C SER A 77 14.07 -12.24 -11.21
N LEU A 78 14.01 -11.68 -9.99
CA LEU A 78 14.13 -10.24 -9.76
C LEU A 78 15.50 -9.70 -10.18
N GLN A 79 16.58 -10.44 -9.93
CA GLN A 79 17.93 -10.09 -10.41
C GLN A 79 17.98 -9.97 -11.93
N LYS A 80 17.43 -10.94 -12.67
CA LYS A 80 17.34 -10.87 -14.14
C LYS A 80 16.52 -9.67 -14.60
N GLN A 81 15.42 -9.37 -13.92
CA GLN A 81 14.59 -8.21 -14.24
C GLN A 81 15.33 -6.89 -14.01
N LEU A 82 16.05 -6.76 -12.90
CA LEU A 82 16.87 -5.60 -12.54
C LEU A 82 18.06 -5.40 -13.49
N GLN A 83 18.71 -6.48 -13.94
CA GLN A 83 19.83 -6.42 -14.89
C GLN A 83 19.47 -5.79 -16.25
N ARG A 84 18.18 -5.66 -16.57
CA ARG A 84 17.72 -4.92 -17.76
C ARG A 84 17.87 -3.41 -17.61
N TYR A 85 18.02 -2.89 -16.40
CA TYR A 85 18.22 -1.47 -16.11
C TYR A 85 19.71 -1.24 -15.85
N SER A 86 20.40 -0.68 -16.84
CA SER A 86 21.81 -0.29 -16.67
C SER A 86 21.91 0.94 -15.76
N PRO A 87 22.62 0.87 -14.62
CA PRO A 87 22.83 2.04 -13.78
C PRO A 87 23.68 3.07 -14.52
N VAL A 88 23.17 4.29 -14.68
CA VAL A 88 23.89 5.42 -15.27
C VAL A 88 23.94 6.55 -14.25
N THR A 89 25.14 7.05 -13.98
CA THR A 89 25.32 8.22 -13.12
C THR A 89 25.00 9.46 -13.93
N LEU A 90 24.01 10.24 -13.49
CA LEU A 90 23.66 11.52 -14.10
C LEU A 90 24.40 12.63 -13.36
N GLU A 91 25.37 13.24 -14.01
CA GLU A 91 26.12 14.38 -13.51
C GLU A 91 25.73 15.64 -14.27
N ALA A 92 25.65 16.77 -13.56
CA ALA A 92 25.38 18.08 -14.13
C ALA A 92 26.49 19.04 -13.72
N ASN A 93 27.02 19.81 -14.68
CA ASN A 93 27.94 20.89 -14.36
C ASN A 93 27.17 22.07 -13.75
N LEU A 94 27.42 22.35 -12.48
CA LEU A 94 26.77 23.44 -11.74
C LEU A 94 27.68 24.67 -11.56
N ALA A 95 28.90 24.65 -12.12
CA ALA A 95 29.89 25.71 -11.93
C ALA A 95 29.44 27.07 -12.49
N GLU A 96 28.54 27.07 -13.47
CA GLU A 96 27.99 28.28 -14.09
C GLU A 96 26.81 28.88 -13.30
N LEU A 97 26.29 28.16 -12.30
CA LEU A 97 25.20 28.64 -11.46
C LEU A 97 25.74 29.46 -10.30
N SER A 98 25.09 30.61 -10.05
CA SER A 98 25.35 31.39 -8.84
C SER A 98 25.01 30.58 -7.57
N GLU A 99 25.59 30.94 -6.43
CA GLU A 99 25.22 30.30 -5.15
C GLU A 99 23.72 30.38 -4.85
N ALA A 100 23.07 31.46 -5.29
CA ALA A 100 21.64 31.65 -5.13
C ALA A 100 20.83 30.70 -6.02
N ASP A 101 21.22 30.52 -7.28
CA ASP A 101 20.56 29.60 -8.20
C ASP A 101 20.80 28.14 -7.82
N GLN A 102 21.98 27.79 -7.28
CA GLN A 102 22.23 26.45 -6.74
C GLN A 102 21.29 26.14 -5.55
N LYS A 103 21.05 27.11 -4.66
CA LYS A 103 20.09 26.98 -3.56
C LYS A 103 18.65 26.85 -4.09
N ALA A 104 18.28 27.66 -5.08
CA ALA A 104 16.98 27.58 -5.75
C ALA A 104 16.77 26.20 -6.41
N LEU A 105 17.77 25.68 -7.13
CA LEU A 105 17.74 24.35 -7.73
C LEU A 105 17.53 23.26 -6.68
N GLY A 106 18.20 23.35 -5.53
CA GLY A 106 17.99 22.43 -4.41
C GLY A 106 16.55 22.42 -3.90
N LEU A 107 15.86 23.56 -3.91
CA LEU A 107 14.44 23.66 -3.55
C LEU A 107 13.52 23.11 -4.65
N ILE A 108 13.84 23.35 -5.92
CA ILE A 108 13.11 22.77 -7.07
C ILE A 108 13.19 21.24 -7.03
N VAL A 109 14.37 20.67 -6.78
CA VAL A 109 14.54 19.22 -6.63
C VAL A 109 13.71 18.67 -5.46
N LYS A 110 13.63 19.41 -4.33
CA LYS A 110 12.75 19.03 -3.21
C LYS A 110 11.27 19.07 -3.61
N ALA A 111 10.85 20.06 -4.40
CA ALA A 111 9.48 20.14 -4.91
C ALA A 111 9.17 18.98 -5.86
N ALA A 112 10.10 18.63 -6.76
CA ALA A 112 9.98 17.47 -7.66
C ALA A 112 9.81 16.16 -6.88
N LYS A 113 10.51 15.97 -5.75
CA LYS A 113 10.31 14.81 -4.87
C LYS A 113 8.91 14.74 -4.24
N VAL A 114 8.23 15.87 -4.05
CA VAL A 114 6.82 15.87 -3.60
C VAL A 114 5.89 15.38 -4.72
N ILE A 115 6.24 15.63 -5.98
CA ILE A 115 5.47 15.11 -7.13
C ILE A 115 5.57 13.59 -7.22
N ASP A 116 6.72 13.01 -6.87
CA ASP A 116 6.86 11.54 -6.73
C ASP A 116 5.84 10.98 -5.74
N ASP A 117 5.61 11.64 -4.59
CA ASP A 117 4.62 11.21 -3.60
C ASP A 117 3.19 11.21 -4.16
N ILE A 118 2.83 12.26 -4.93
CA ILE A 118 1.54 12.31 -5.65
C ILE A 118 1.43 11.16 -6.65
N PHE A 119 2.50 10.88 -7.40
CA PHE A 119 2.51 9.80 -8.38
C PHE A 119 2.28 8.43 -7.74
N TYR A 120 2.86 8.17 -6.56
CA TYR A 120 2.59 6.94 -5.82
C TYR A 120 1.09 6.78 -5.52
N GLU A 121 0.42 7.85 -5.06
CA GLU A 121 -1.03 7.83 -4.81
C GLU A 121 -1.85 7.64 -6.09
N GLN A 122 -1.43 8.26 -7.20
CA GLN A 122 -2.12 8.16 -8.48
C GLN A 122 -2.09 6.75 -9.07
N VAL A 123 -0.96 6.05 -8.93
CA VAL A 123 -0.76 4.70 -9.48
C VAL A 123 -1.71 3.68 -8.87
N TRP A 124 -1.84 3.67 -7.54
CA TRP A 124 -2.73 2.75 -6.83
C TRP A 124 -2.92 3.23 -5.38
N TYR A 125 -4.15 3.16 -4.87
CA TYR A 125 -4.53 3.69 -3.55
C TYR A 125 -3.61 3.20 -2.41
N SER A 126 -3.28 1.91 -2.38
CA SER A 126 -2.42 1.35 -1.32
C SER A 126 -0.92 1.35 -1.66
N ASN A 127 -0.52 1.93 -2.78
CA ASN A 127 0.88 1.96 -3.23
C ASN A 127 1.82 2.69 -2.25
N PRO A 128 1.44 3.83 -1.61
CA PRO A 128 2.27 4.46 -0.60
C PRO A 128 2.53 3.55 0.61
N ALA A 129 1.50 2.84 1.07
CA ALA A 129 1.64 1.90 2.20
C ALA A 129 2.56 0.73 1.84
N LEU A 130 2.46 0.20 0.62
CA LEU A 130 3.35 -0.85 0.13
C LEU A 130 4.80 -0.34 -0.02
N ARG A 131 4.99 0.86 -0.57
CA ARG A 131 6.31 1.51 -0.68
C ARG A 131 6.98 1.59 0.68
N ASP A 132 6.26 2.12 1.67
CA ASP A 132 6.82 2.35 3.01
C ASP A 132 7.15 1.00 3.67
N TRP A 133 6.29 0.00 3.53
CA TRP A 133 6.55 -1.37 3.99
C TRP A 133 7.80 -1.98 3.37
N LEU A 134 7.92 -1.96 2.03
CA LEU A 134 9.08 -2.52 1.33
C LEU A 134 10.38 -1.79 1.72
N LYS A 135 10.32 -0.47 1.89
CA LYS A 135 11.46 0.33 2.31
C LYS A 135 11.93 -0.02 3.73
N GLU A 136 11.01 -0.18 4.66
CA GLU A 136 11.32 -0.56 6.05
C GLU A 136 11.95 -1.95 6.13
N HIS A 137 11.55 -2.87 5.27
CA HIS A 137 12.01 -4.27 5.27
C HIS A 137 13.14 -4.56 4.28
N ALA A 138 13.62 -3.56 3.53
CA ALA A 138 14.59 -3.74 2.44
C ALA A 138 15.91 -4.40 2.88
N ASN A 139 16.27 -4.31 4.15
CA ASN A 139 17.51 -4.89 4.70
C ASN A 139 17.31 -6.23 5.42
N ALA A 140 16.10 -6.81 5.39
CA ALA A 140 15.80 -8.06 6.09
C ALA A 140 16.40 -9.29 5.40
N SER A 141 16.43 -9.29 4.06
CA SER A 141 17.02 -10.35 3.25
C SER A 141 17.44 -9.80 1.87
N GLU A 142 18.26 -10.57 1.13
CA GLU A 142 18.59 -10.23 -0.26
C GLU A 142 17.35 -10.15 -1.15
N LEU A 143 16.38 -11.05 -0.93
CA LEU A 143 15.11 -11.02 -1.65
C LEU A 143 14.34 -9.73 -1.38
N ASP A 144 14.30 -9.25 -0.13
CA ASP A 144 13.57 -8.02 0.22
C ASP A 144 14.26 -6.76 -0.32
N LYS A 145 15.59 -6.77 -0.38
CA LYS A 145 16.35 -5.72 -1.07
C LYS A 145 16.01 -5.67 -2.57
N LEU A 146 15.99 -6.82 -3.24
CA LEU A 146 15.63 -6.92 -4.66
C LEU A 146 14.20 -6.44 -4.93
N LYS A 147 13.24 -6.79 -4.05
CA LYS A 147 11.85 -6.28 -4.14
C LYS A 147 11.82 -4.77 -4.03
N TRP A 148 12.53 -4.20 -3.05
CA TRP A 148 12.59 -2.76 -2.83
C TRP A 148 13.24 -2.03 -4.02
N ASP A 149 14.38 -2.50 -4.50
CA ASP A 149 15.11 -1.90 -5.61
C ASP A 149 14.25 -1.91 -6.89
N TYR A 150 13.57 -3.02 -7.17
CA TYR A 150 12.73 -3.12 -8.36
C TYR A 150 11.42 -2.33 -8.23
N PHE A 151 10.84 -2.26 -7.03
CA PHE A 151 9.73 -1.37 -6.73
C PHE A 151 10.12 0.10 -6.93
N LEU A 152 11.32 0.52 -6.50
CA LEU A 152 11.76 1.91 -6.63
C LEU A 152 11.86 2.34 -8.09
N ILE A 153 12.33 1.47 -8.97
CA ILE A 153 12.42 1.71 -10.41
C ILE A 153 11.02 1.80 -11.05
N ASN A 154 10.13 0.86 -10.76
CA ASN A 154 8.79 0.82 -11.35
C ASN A 154 7.80 1.77 -10.68
N LYS A 155 8.14 2.28 -9.49
CA LYS A 155 7.28 3.03 -8.57
C LYS A 155 5.93 2.35 -8.28
N SER A 156 5.88 1.04 -8.46
CA SER A 156 4.70 0.19 -8.32
C SER A 156 5.13 -1.28 -8.25
N PRO A 157 4.26 -2.18 -7.79
CA PRO A 157 4.52 -3.63 -7.76
C PRO A 157 4.39 -4.35 -9.12
N TRP A 158 4.18 -3.59 -10.20
CA TRP A 158 4.05 -4.10 -11.56
C TRP A 158 5.21 -3.64 -12.44
N SER A 159 5.71 -4.54 -13.29
CA SER A 159 6.83 -4.24 -14.19
C SER A 159 6.39 -3.36 -15.35
N SER A 160 7.02 -2.19 -15.49
CA SER A 160 6.81 -1.30 -16.63
C SER A 160 7.36 -1.86 -17.95
N LEU A 161 8.29 -2.83 -17.90
CA LEU A 161 8.86 -3.47 -19.09
C LEU A 161 8.13 -4.75 -19.50
N ASP A 162 7.35 -5.35 -18.61
CA ASP A 162 6.63 -6.60 -18.83
C ASP A 162 5.11 -6.37 -18.81
N GLU A 163 4.62 -5.36 -19.53
CA GLU A 163 3.17 -5.12 -19.70
C GLU A 163 2.35 -4.99 -18.39
N ASN A 164 2.98 -4.51 -17.30
CA ASN A 164 2.42 -4.46 -15.94
C ASN A 164 2.19 -5.84 -15.29
N GLU A 165 2.96 -6.86 -15.66
CA GLU A 165 3.00 -8.12 -14.93
C GLU A 165 3.47 -7.88 -13.48
N PRO A 166 2.80 -8.48 -12.48
CA PRO A 166 3.18 -8.34 -11.08
C PRO A 166 4.47 -9.12 -10.79
N PHE A 167 5.42 -8.49 -10.12
CA PHE A 167 6.62 -9.17 -9.60
C PHE A 167 6.58 -9.44 -8.10
N LEU A 168 5.56 -8.90 -7.42
CA LEU A 168 5.18 -9.25 -6.06
C LEU A 168 4.02 -10.24 -6.06
N THR A 169 3.82 -10.89 -4.92
CA THR A 169 2.76 -11.86 -4.68
C THR A 169 1.87 -11.39 -3.54
N THR A 170 0.75 -12.07 -3.34
CA THR A 170 -0.12 -11.78 -2.18
C THR A 170 0.59 -12.00 -0.83
N ALA A 171 1.63 -12.83 -0.77
CA ALA A 171 2.47 -13.00 0.42
C ALA A 171 3.34 -11.77 0.73
N ASP A 172 3.54 -10.86 -0.24
CA ASP A 172 4.27 -9.61 -0.07
C ASP A 172 3.33 -8.42 0.25
N SER A 173 2.04 -8.70 0.50
CA SER A 173 1.09 -7.67 0.92
C SER A 173 1.54 -7.02 2.22
N ALA A 174 1.43 -5.69 2.32
CA ALA A 174 1.73 -4.97 3.55
C ALA A 174 0.70 -5.33 4.63
N VAL A 175 1.09 -6.17 5.59
CA VAL A 175 0.29 -6.50 6.77
C VAL A 175 0.78 -5.65 7.94
N LYS A 176 -0.09 -4.78 8.48
CA LYS A 176 0.24 -4.00 9.68
C LYS A 176 -0.20 -4.77 10.92
N LEU A 177 0.71 -4.92 11.88
CA LEU A 177 0.37 -5.36 13.24
C LEU A 177 -0.24 -4.16 13.97
N LEU A 178 -1.52 -4.25 14.35
CA LEU A 178 -2.21 -3.28 15.18
C LEU A 178 -2.48 -3.89 16.57
N PRO A 179 -1.59 -3.68 17.54
CA PRO A 179 -1.69 -4.32 18.87
C PRO A 179 -2.90 -3.86 19.68
N GLU A 180 -3.63 -2.86 19.19
CA GLU A 180 -4.77 -2.22 19.85
C GLU A 180 -6.13 -2.58 19.21
N ALA A 181 -6.15 -3.33 18.10
CA ALA A 181 -7.37 -3.64 17.34
C ALA A 181 -8.27 -4.69 18.02
N THR A 182 -7.74 -5.39 19.02
CA THR A 182 -8.49 -6.29 19.91
C THR A 182 -7.93 -6.15 21.34
N LYS A 183 -8.67 -6.64 22.34
CA LYS A 183 -8.24 -6.68 23.75
C LYS A 183 -6.79 -7.20 23.81
N LEU A 184 -5.87 -6.45 24.44
CA LEU A 184 -4.45 -6.79 24.52
C LEU A 184 -4.27 -8.23 25.04
N ILE A 185 -3.88 -9.15 24.15
CA ILE A 185 -3.40 -10.48 24.52
C ILE A 185 -1.88 -10.35 24.66
N ALA A 186 -1.33 -10.71 25.82
CA ALA A 186 0.11 -10.65 26.05
C ALA A 186 0.86 -11.45 24.95
N GLY A 187 1.71 -10.78 24.19
CA GLY A 187 2.49 -11.37 23.09
C GLY A 187 1.86 -11.30 21.69
N TRP A 188 0.56 -10.99 21.55
CA TRP A 188 -0.11 -10.92 20.24
C TRP A 188 -0.42 -9.49 19.84
N LYS A 189 0.05 -9.06 18.66
CA LYS A 189 -0.04 -7.67 18.17
C LYS A 189 -1.17 -7.42 17.15
N GLY A 190 -2.15 -8.32 17.03
CA GLY A 190 -3.27 -8.18 16.08
C GLY A 190 -2.86 -8.24 14.59
N ILE A 191 -3.83 -8.39 13.68
CA ILE A 191 -3.61 -8.40 12.22
C ILE A 191 -4.65 -7.51 11.54
N GLU A 192 -4.22 -6.50 10.78
CA GLU A 192 -5.07 -5.79 9.82
C GLU A 192 -4.54 -6.04 8.39
N TYR A 193 -5.42 -6.50 7.50
CA TYR A 193 -5.15 -6.55 6.06
C TYR A 193 -5.25 -5.12 5.49
N ARG A 194 -4.12 -4.43 5.27
CA ARG A 194 -4.15 -3.06 4.75
C ARG A 194 -4.36 -2.96 3.23
N ALA A 195 -3.92 -3.97 2.50
CA ALA A 195 -4.12 -4.06 1.06
C ALA A 195 -3.99 -5.50 0.60
N SER A 196 -5.05 -6.08 0.04
CA SER A 196 -4.88 -7.25 -0.81
C SER A 196 -4.19 -6.79 -2.09
N PHE A 197 -2.93 -7.21 -2.27
CA PHE A 197 -2.22 -6.92 -3.51
C PHE A 197 -3.02 -7.46 -4.71
N PRO A 198 -3.47 -6.59 -5.65
CA PRO A 198 -4.14 -7.07 -6.84
C PRO A 198 -3.07 -7.55 -7.83
N LEU A 199 -3.19 -8.79 -8.29
CA LEU A 199 -2.27 -9.32 -9.30
C LEU A 199 -2.31 -8.47 -10.58
N THR A 200 -3.49 -8.01 -10.97
CA THR A 200 -3.68 -7.13 -12.12
C THR A 200 -3.65 -5.67 -11.70
N LYS A 201 -2.83 -4.86 -12.37
CA LYS A 201 -2.85 -3.41 -12.20
C LYS A 201 -4.22 -2.84 -12.56
N PRO A 202 -4.87 -2.05 -11.67
CA PRO A 202 -6.16 -1.46 -11.98
C PRO A 202 -6.06 -0.55 -13.23
N PRO A 203 -6.91 -0.74 -14.26
CA PRO A 203 -6.81 0.02 -15.51
C PRO A 203 -7.10 1.51 -15.32
N GLY A 204 -7.93 1.87 -14.33
CA GLY A 204 -8.22 3.24 -13.93
C GLY A 204 -7.24 3.83 -12.90
N ALA A 205 -6.21 3.07 -12.51
CA ALA A 205 -5.30 3.41 -11.41
C ALA A 205 -6.09 3.88 -10.16
N ASN A 206 -5.73 5.01 -9.55
CA ASN A 206 -6.51 5.65 -8.48
C ASN A 206 -7.28 6.90 -8.97
N PHE A 207 -7.55 7.02 -10.28
CA PHE A 207 -8.29 8.16 -10.85
C PHE A 207 -9.80 7.95 -10.87
N TYR A 208 -10.24 6.70 -10.76
CA TYR A 208 -11.64 6.29 -10.73
C TYR A 208 -11.87 5.34 -9.54
N PRO A 209 -13.11 5.19 -9.06
CA PRO A 209 -13.44 4.17 -8.09
C PRO A 209 -13.04 2.77 -8.63
N PRO A 210 -12.45 1.89 -7.81
CA PRO A 210 -11.88 0.63 -8.27
C PRO A 210 -12.92 -0.36 -8.81
N ASP A 211 -14.18 -0.21 -8.40
CA ASP A 211 -15.33 -1.02 -8.84
C ASP A 211 -16.09 -0.39 -10.03
N MET A 212 -15.66 0.78 -10.50
CA MET A 212 -16.38 1.55 -11.50
C MET A 212 -16.25 0.94 -12.90
N ALA A 213 -17.40 0.60 -13.51
CA ALA A 213 -17.44 0.17 -14.90
C ALA A 213 -17.50 1.38 -15.85
N LYS A 214 -16.94 1.23 -17.07
CA LYS A 214 -17.05 2.25 -18.13
C LYS A 214 -18.51 2.62 -18.45
N MET A 215 -19.42 1.66 -18.36
CA MET A 215 -20.85 1.91 -18.55
C MET A 215 -21.44 2.80 -17.47
N GLU A 216 -21.07 2.57 -16.19
CA GLU A 216 -21.49 3.43 -15.08
C GLU A 216 -20.99 4.87 -15.29
N PHE A 217 -19.73 5.03 -15.72
CA PHE A 217 -19.16 6.34 -16.04
C PHE A 217 -19.94 7.06 -17.13
N ASN A 218 -20.26 6.38 -18.24
CA ASN A 218 -21.00 6.98 -19.34
C ASN A 218 -22.43 7.37 -18.95
N LEU A 219 -23.12 6.52 -18.16
CA LEU A 219 -24.45 6.81 -17.65
C LEU A 219 -24.44 8.03 -16.72
N TRP A 220 -23.49 8.07 -15.78
CA TRP A 220 -23.30 9.22 -14.91
C TRP A 220 -22.99 10.48 -15.71
N LEU A 221 -22.03 10.42 -16.65
CA LEU A 221 -21.63 11.54 -17.50
C LEU A 221 -22.81 12.11 -18.31
N SER A 222 -23.70 11.25 -18.80
CA SER A 222 -24.90 11.67 -19.56
C SER A 222 -25.91 12.47 -18.72
N SER A 223 -25.88 12.30 -17.40
CA SER A 223 -26.75 13.00 -16.45
C SER A 223 -26.23 14.38 -16.03
N LEU A 224 -24.98 14.71 -16.37
CA LEU A 224 -24.30 15.94 -15.95
C LEU A 224 -24.59 17.13 -16.88
N THR A 225 -24.43 18.35 -16.36
CA THR A 225 -24.37 19.58 -17.19
C THR A 225 -23.09 19.61 -18.01
N GLU A 226 -23.02 20.43 -19.07
CA GLU A 226 -21.81 20.54 -19.91
C GLU A 226 -20.57 20.99 -19.12
N GLU A 227 -20.73 21.90 -18.16
CA GLU A 227 -19.65 22.33 -17.27
C GLU A 227 -19.14 21.17 -16.39
N GLN A 228 -20.07 20.40 -15.82
CA GLN A 228 -19.74 19.22 -15.02
C GLN A 228 -19.10 18.11 -15.87
N LYS A 229 -19.55 17.92 -17.12
CA LYS A 229 -18.92 16.99 -18.06
C LYS A 229 -17.49 17.39 -18.36
N HIS A 230 -17.24 18.67 -18.65
CA HIS A 230 -15.88 19.18 -18.86
C HIS A 230 -14.99 18.95 -17.63
N ALA A 231 -15.53 19.17 -16.42
CA ALA A 231 -14.82 18.86 -15.19
C ALA A 231 -14.61 17.34 -14.98
N ALA A 232 -15.53 16.48 -15.42
CA ALA A 232 -15.43 15.02 -15.28
C ALA A 232 -14.51 14.36 -16.32
N THR A 233 -14.32 14.99 -17.49
CA THR A 233 -13.45 14.49 -18.57
C THR A 233 -12.13 15.26 -18.69
N GLY A 234 -11.90 16.25 -17.83
CA GLY A 234 -10.68 17.05 -17.80
C GLY A 234 -9.46 16.29 -17.27
N PHE A 235 -8.27 16.81 -17.56
CA PHE A 235 -7.00 16.18 -17.17
C PHE A 235 -6.67 16.29 -15.68
N PHE A 236 -7.28 17.25 -14.97
CA PHE A 236 -6.88 17.64 -13.61
C PHE A 236 -7.96 17.36 -12.58
N SER A 237 -8.74 16.31 -12.81
CA SER A 237 -9.78 15.84 -11.91
C SER A 237 -9.78 14.32 -11.80
N ILE A 238 -10.30 13.83 -10.69
CA ILE A 238 -10.55 12.41 -10.46
C ILE A 238 -12.02 12.19 -10.15
N ILE A 239 -12.50 10.98 -10.41
CA ILE A 239 -13.85 10.57 -10.05
C ILE A 239 -13.78 9.79 -8.75
N LYS A 240 -14.64 10.15 -7.80
CA LYS A 240 -14.72 9.51 -6.47
C LYS A 240 -16.16 9.21 -6.10
N ARG A 241 -16.34 8.24 -5.21
CA ARG A 241 -17.63 7.99 -4.55
C ARG A 241 -17.73 8.78 -3.24
N ARG A 242 -18.92 9.27 -2.89
CA ARG A 242 -19.15 9.93 -1.58
C ARG A 242 -19.04 8.93 -0.44
N SER A 243 -19.47 7.70 -0.70
CA SER A 243 -19.32 6.57 0.22
C SER A 243 -17.85 6.29 0.60
N GLU A 244 -16.91 6.42 -0.34
CA GLU A 244 -15.46 6.34 -0.07
C GLU A 244 -14.96 7.49 0.81
N ALA A 245 -15.39 8.73 0.51
CA ALA A 245 -14.96 9.91 1.25
C ALA A 245 -15.37 9.88 2.74
N ASN A 246 -16.50 9.23 3.08
CA ASN A 246 -16.95 9.06 4.47
C ASN A 246 -16.10 8.03 5.25
N LEU A 247 -15.47 7.07 4.57
CA LEU A 247 -14.53 6.12 5.19
C LEU A 247 -13.18 6.80 5.45
N ASP A 248 -12.68 7.59 4.49
CA ASP A 248 -11.43 8.36 4.62
C ASP A 248 -11.54 9.56 5.60
N ALA A 249 -12.74 10.12 5.80
CA ALA A 249 -13.00 11.22 6.73
C ALA A 249 -12.76 10.85 8.21
N SER A 250 -12.72 9.56 8.55
CA SER A 250 -12.29 9.08 9.87
C SER A 250 -10.78 9.32 10.13
N GLN A 251 -10.01 9.65 9.09
CA GLN A 251 -8.55 9.82 9.14
C GLN A 251 -8.08 11.22 8.70
N SER A 252 -8.91 12.02 8.02
CA SER A 252 -8.52 13.37 7.54
C SER A 252 -9.68 14.38 7.51
N ASN A 253 -9.55 15.45 8.33
CA ASN A 253 -10.51 16.56 8.43
C ASN A 253 -10.72 17.33 7.11
N HIS A 254 -9.82 17.19 6.13
CA HIS A 254 -9.88 17.96 4.87
C HIS A 254 -10.93 17.42 3.89
N LEU A 255 -11.05 16.09 3.76
CA LEU A 255 -12.01 15.45 2.83
C LEU A 255 -13.47 15.64 3.30
N ALA A 256 -13.70 15.72 4.61
CA ALA A 256 -15.01 15.95 5.20
C ALA A 256 -15.67 17.28 4.75
N ASN A 257 -14.86 18.30 4.44
CA ASN A 257 -15.36 19.59 3.94
C ASN A 257 -15.77 19.55 2.47
N ILE A 258 -15.16 18.68 1.66
CA ILE A 258 -15.53 18.46 0.26
C ILE A 258 -16.91 17.79 0.20
N THR A 259 -17.14 16.78 1.04
CA THR A 259 -18.42 16.05 1.11
C THR A 259 -19.58 16.95 1.54
N LYS A 260 -19.35 17.91 2.45
CA LYS A 260 -20.37 18.89 2.89
C LYS A 260 -20.81 19.88 1.82
N LYS A 261 -19.99 20.16 0.81
CA LYS A 261 -20.28 21.15 -0.24
C LYS A 261 -21.18 20.60 -1.36
N LEU A 262 -21.40 19.28 -1.39
CA LEU A 262 -21.98 18.59 -2.54
C LEU A 262 -23.41 18.05 -2.30
N THR A 263 -24.21 18.70 -1.46
CA THR A 263 -25.50 18.21 -0.95
C THR A 263 -26.63 18.04 -1.97
N ASP A 264 -26.44 18.40 -3.24
CA ASP A 264 -27.57 18.57 -4.18
C ASP A 264 -27.63 17.55 -5.34
N SER A 265 -26.83 16.48 -5.33
CA SER A 265 -26.92 15.43 -6.38
C SER A 265 -27.28 14.07 -5.80
N ASN A 266 -28.31 13.42 -6.35
CA ASN A 266 -28.69 12.03 -6.04
C ASN A 266 -27.65 10.97 -6.48
N SER A 267 -26.54 11.37 -7.13
CA SER A 267 -25.47 10.45 -7.53
C SER A 267 -24.40 10.33 -6.44
N ASP A 268 -23.96 9.10 -6.18
CA ASP A 268 -22.80 8.80 -5.32
C ASP A 268 -21.48 9.25 -5.96
N LEU A 269 -21.46 9.50 -7.28
CA LEU A 269 -20.26 9.89 -8.02
C LEU A 269 -20.10 11.41 -8.12
N TYR A 270 -18.87 11.88 -7.95
CA TYR A 270 -18.51 13.28 -8.18
C TYR A 270 -17.10 13.42 -8.77
N SER A 271 -16.88 14.53 -9.48
CA SER A 271 -15.56 14.95 -9.95
C SER A 271 -14.89 15.83 -8.90
N ALA A 272 -13.64 15.54 -8.57
CA ALA A 272 -12.84 16.30 -7.62
C ALA A 272 -11.55 16.80 -8.29
N PRO A 273 -11.23 18.11 -8.23
CA PRO A 273 -10.04 18.64 -8.86
C PRO A 273 -8.77 18.24 -8.10
N TYR A 274 -7.65 18.10 -8.81
CA TYR A 274 -6.34 17.72 -8.24
C TYR A 274 -5.89 18.69 -7.14
N SER A 275 -6.21 19.98 -7.28
CA SER A 275 -5.91 21.02 -6.29
C SER A 275 -6.58 20.79 -4.93
N GLU A 276 -7.70 20.07 -4.90
CA GLU A 276 -8.39 19.69 -3.66
C GLU A 276 -7.91 18.35 -3.13
N ILE A 277 -7.78 17.34 -4.00
CA ILE A 277 -7.38 15.99 -3.61
C ILE A 277 -5.93 15.95 -3.10
N TYR A 278 -5.00 16.52 -3.87
CA TYR A 278 -3.58 16.50 -3.54
C TYR A 278 -3.14 17.78 -2.82
N ARG A 279 -4.08 18.54 -2.23
CA ARG A 279 -3.81 19.83 -1.61
C ARG A 279 -2.60 19.82 -0.66
N PRO A 280 -2.45 18.86 0.28
CA PRO A 280 -1.31 18.86 1.20
C PRO A 280 0.04 18.80 0.47
N PHE A 281 0.14 17.97 -0.56
CA PHE A 281 1.33 17.85 -1.39
C PHE A 281 1.55 19.11 -2.24
N LEU A 282 0.50 19.60 -2.90
CA LEU A 282 0.58 20.76 -3.78
C LEU A 282 0.91 22.05 -3.02
N THR A 283 0.40 22.24 -1.80
CA THR A 283 0.80 23.35 -0.93
C THR A 283 2.28 23.25 -0.58
N LYS A 284 2.75 22.07 -0.16
CA LYS A 284 4.17 21.86 0.16
C LYS A 284 5.09 22.11 -1.05
N ALA A 285 4.71 21.61 -2.23
CA ALA A 285 5.45 21.84 -3.46
C ALA A 285 5.45 23.32 -3.85
N SER A 286 4.30 23.99 -3.76
CA SER A 286 4.15 25.42 -4.03
C SER A 286 5.03 26.26 -3.11
N ASP A 287 5.07 25.97 -1.81
CA ASP A 287 5.91 26.69 -0.84
C ASP A 287 7.40 26.57 -1.18
N LEU A 288 7.84 25.38 -1.60
CA LEU A 288 9.22 25.14 -2.03
C LEU A 288 9.56 25.92 -3.31
N LEU A 289 8.63 25.95 -4.27
CA LEU A 289 8.81 26.66 -5.54
C LEU A 289 8.80 28.18 -5.35
N HIS A 290 7.95 28.73 -4.46
CA HIS A 290 7.98 30.15 -4.12
C HIS A 290 9.32 30.54 -3.50
N LYS A 291 9.80 29.78 -2.51
CA LYS A 291 11.14 30.00 -1.90
C LYS A 291 12.26 29.89 -2.93
N ALA A 292 12.14 29.00 -3.91
CA ALA A 292 13.11 28.90 -5.00
C ALA A 292 13.08 30.14 -5.89
N GLY A 293 11.87 30.62 -6.23
CA GLY A 293 11.67 31.84 -7.01
C GLY A 293 12.22 33.09 -6.34
N ASP A 294 12.09 33.20 -5.02
CA ASP A 294 12.64 34.32 -4.24
C ASP A 294 14.18 34.35 -4.22
N LEU A 295 14.81 33.19 -4.40
CA LEU A 295 16.27 33.04 -4.44
C LEU A 295 16.84 33.14 -5.84
N ALA A 296 16.08 32.77 -6.87
CA ALA A 296 16.55 32.72 -8.24
C ALA A 296 16.96 34.13 -8.72
N THR A 297 18.18 34.22 -9.27
CA THR A 297 18.74 35.51 -9.71
C THR A 297 18.51 35.80 -11.19
N SER A 298 18.01 34.80 -11.92
CA SER A 298 17.53 34.96 -13.29
C SER A 298 16.25 35.78 -13.31
N GLN A 299 16.37 37.07 -13.62
CA GLN A 299 15.23 37.95 -13.82
C GLN A 299 14.51 37.68 -15.16
N ARG A 300 13.19 37.92 -15.13
CA ARG A 300 12.32 38.17 -16.29
C ARG A 300 12.89 39.20 -17.26
#